data_AF-A0A1Y1S8D0-F1
#
_entry.id   AF-A0A1Y1S8D0-F1
#
_cell.length_a   1.000
_cell.length_b   1.000
_cell.length_c   1.000
_cell.angle_alpha   90.00
_cell.angle_beta   90.00
_cell.angle_gamma   90.00
#
_symmetry.space_group_name_H-M   'P 1'
#
loop_
_entity.id
_entity.type
_entity.pdbx_description
1 polymer ?
#
loop_
_entity_poly.entity_id
_entity_poly.type
_entity_poly.pdbx_seq_one_letter_code
_entity_poly.pdbx_strand_id
1 'polypeptide(L)'
;MEKYSEFNDPYTGINPFLRPRCVRIGMGVLIRALVVLPVYILYRLGLVSVRRIITVEEKRRIPLYKKIYANSVGEFDEEIIRSSCDVRGTLLFPEGATTNNRCILSYGDEKCDYVVGLRYSPECIYSGGSRLTWLIRFLGSRRRVVVDCERGSNLERVTGLKQVKLTQKDKEKFIKKTLRE
;
A
#
# COMPACT_ATOMS: atom_id res chain seq x y z
N MET A 1 -0.09 -5.47 21.29
CA MET A 1 -0.60 -5.82 19.94
C MET A 1 -1.50 -7.06 19.95
N GLU A 2 -1.59 -7.79 21.08
CA GLU A 2 -2.42 -9.01 21.21
C GLU A 2 -3.94 -8.74 21.16
N LYS A 3 -4.41 -7.61 21.72
CA LYS A 3 -5.83 -7.17 21.66
C LYS A 3 -6.40 -7.06 20.24
N TYR A 4 -5.55 -6.92 19.22
CA TYR A 4 -5.97 -6.78 17.82
C TYR A 4 -5.89 -8.10 17.04
N SER A 5 -5.46 -9.20 17.64
CA SER A 5 -5.29 -10.47 16.91
C SER A 5 -6.60 -11.21 16.67
N GLU A 6 -7.60 -10.97 17.51
CA GLU A 6 -8.88 -11.68 17.51
C GLU A 6 -10.01 -10.94 16.76
N PHE A 7 -9.85 -9.65 16.47
CA PHE A 7 -10.87 -8.89 15.75
C PHE A 7 -10.98 -9.40 14.31
N ASN A 8 -12.14 -9.90 13.90
CA ASN A 8 -12.42 -10.21 12.51
C ASN A 8 -13.64 -9.40 12.08
N ASP A 9 -13.56 -8.76 10.91
CA ASP A 9 -14.73 -8.15 10.31
C ASP A 9 -15.81 -9.22 10.13
N PRO A 10 -17.03 -9.06 10.67
CA PRO A 10 -18.05 -10.10 10.66
C PRO A 10 -18.54 -10.47 9.24
N TYR A 11 -18.32 -9.60 8.25
CA TYR A 11 -18.74 -9.84 6.87
C TYR A 11 -17.69 -10.57 6.05
N THR A 12 -16.42 -10.21 6.19
CA THR A 12 -15.32 -10.78 5.39
C THR A 12 -14.50 -11.83 6.13
N GLY A 13 -14.58 -11.86 7.46
CA GLY A 13 -13.69 -12.65 8.33
C GLY A 13 -12.24 -12.15 8.35
N ILE A 14 -11.96 -10.99 7.75
CA ILE A 14 -10.60 -10.44 7.63
C ILE A 14 -10.37 -9.37 8.69
N ASN A 15 -9.21 -9.40 9.32
CA ASN A 15 -8.77 -8.35 10.22
C ASN A 15 -8.02 -7.24 9.43
N PRO A 16 -8.58 -6.02 9.30
CA PRO A 16 -7.93 -4.92 8.60
C PRO A 16 -6.75 -4.31 9.39
N PHE A 17 -6.63 -4.61 10.69
CA PHE A 17 -5.59 -4.12 11.58
C PHE A 17 -4.38 -5.06 11.65
N LEU A 18 -4.52 -6.31 11.18
CA LEU A 18 -3.41 -7.23 11.12
C LEU A 18 -2.38 -6.76 10.10
N ARG A 19 -1.13 -6.75 10.55
CA ARG A 19 0.02 -6.48 9.70
C ARG A 19 0.22 -7.65 8.74
N PRO A 20 0.61 -7.39 7.49
CA PRO A 20 1.01 -8.46 6.60
C PRO A 20 2.24 -9.19 7.19
N ARG A 21 2.28 -10.51 7.02
CA ARG A 21 3.40 -11.32 7.54
C ARG A 21 4.67 -10.95 6.77
N CYS A 22 5.59 -10.28 7.46
CA CYS A 22 6.89 -9.89 6.90
C CYS A 22 7.89 -11.05 7.01
N VAL A 23 8.81 -11.13 6.05
CA VAL A 23 9.96 -12.05 6.11
C VAL A 23 10.84 -11.72 7.34
N ARG A 24 11.34 -12.78 8.00
CA ARG A 24 12.30 -12.65 9.11
C ARG A 24 13.62 -12.08 8.58
N ILE A 25 14.24 -11.19 9.34
CA ILE A 25 15.54 -10.61 8.97
C ILE A 25 16.60 -11.69 9.21
N GLY A 26 17.03 -12.35 8.14
CA GLY A 26 18.18 -13.24 8.14
C GLY A 26 19.41 -12.59 7.48
N MET A 27 20.54 -13.29 7.49
CA MET A 27 21.79 -12.79 6.91
C MET A 27 21.65 -12.40 5.43
N GLY A 28 20.93 -13.22 4.64
CA GLY A 28 20.69 -12.91 3.22
C GLY A 28 19.86 -11.63 2.99
N VAL A 29 18.94 -11.29 3.90
CA VAL A 29 18.16 -10.04 3.84
C VAL A 29 19.07 -8.85 4.16
N LEU A 30 19.95 -8.98 5.15
CA LEU A 30 20.92 -7.95 5.52
C LEU A 30 21.91 -7.64 4.40
N ILE A 31 22.50 -8.68 3.80
CA ILE A 31 23.46 -8.52 2.69
C ILE A 31 22.79 -7.80 1.52
N ARG A 32 21.58 -8.22 1.12
CA ARG A 32 20.83 -7.55 0.05
C ARG A 32 20.48 -6.10 0.41
N ALA A 33 20.09 -5.85 1.65
CA ALA A 33 19.78 -4.52 2.12
C ALA A 33 21.00 -3.60 2.00
N LEU A 34 22.18 -4.08 2.41
CA LEU A 34 23.44 -3.33 2.34
C LEU A 34 23.86 -3.02 0.89
N VAL A 35 23.67 -3.98 -0.03
CA VAL A 35 23.97 -3.77 -1.46
C VAL A 35 23.04 -2.72 -2.10
N VAL A 36 21.76 -2.67 -1.69
CA VAL A 36 20.78 -1.75 -2.30
C VAL A 36 20.68 -0.41 -1.55
N LEU A 37 21.23 -0.33 -0.34
CA LEU A 37 21.24 0.89 0.46
C LEU A 37 21.83 2.11 -0.28
N PRO A 38 22.96 2.01 -1.01
CA PRO A 38 23.47 3.14 -1.80
C PRO A 38 22.47 3.65 -2.85
N VAL A 39 21.77 2.74 -3.54
CA VAL A 39 20.74 3.10 -4.54
C VAL A 39 19.56 3.81 -3.86
N TYR A 40 19.17 3.36 -2.67
CA TYR A 40 18.15 4.02 -1.87
C TYR A 40 18.57 5.42 -1.42
N ILE A 41 19.84 5.62 -1.03
CA ILE A 41 20.37 6.95 -0.71
C ILE A 41 20.31 7.87 -1.94
N LEU A 42 20.74 7.39 -3.12
CA LEU A 42 20.67 8.17 -4.37
C LEU A 42 19.24 8.57 -4.73
N TYR A 43 18.27 7.69 -4.51
CA TYR A 43 16.85 8.02 -4.66
C TYR A 43 16.41 9.11 -3.69
N ARG A 44 16.80 9.04 -2.41
CA ARG A 44 16.46 10.06 -1.41
C ARG A 44 17.07 11.44 -1.74
N LEU A 45 18.16 11.45 -2.50
CA LEU A 45 18.79 12.67 -3.04
C LEU A 45 18.12 13.15 -4.34
N GLY A 46 17.09 12.45 -4.84
CA GLY A 46 16.39 12.79 -6.09
C GLY A 46 17.17 12.45 -7.37
N LEU A 47 18.26 11.70 -7.28
CA LEU A 47 19.13 11.37 -8.42
C LEU A 47 18.64 10.15 -9.20
N VAL A 48 17.72 9.37 -8.62
CA VAL A 48 17.25 8.09 -9.15
C VAL A 48 15.73 8.00 -8.99
N SER A 49 15.03 7.42 -9.97
CA SER A 49 13.58 7.17 -9.91
C SER A 49 13.23 5.95 -9.03
N VAL A 50 12.04 5.96 -8.41
CA VAL A 50 11.49 4.83 -7.64
C VAL A 50 11.53 3.49 -8.38
N ARG A 51 11.42 3.49 -9.72
CA ARG A 51 11.49 2.26 -10.55
C ARG A 51 12.81 1.50 -10.44
N ARG A 52 13.90 2.16 -10.02
CA ARG A 52 15.19 1.47 -9.75
C ARG A 52 15.24 0.79 -8.40
N ILE A 53 14.35 1.15 -7.47
CA ILE A 53 14.26 0.53 -6.15
C ILE A 53 13.16 -0.54 -6.15
N ILE A 54 12.00 -0.19 -6.69
CA ILE A 54 10.80 -1.02 -6.66
C ILE A 54 10.52 -1.52 -8.07
N THR A 55 10.41 -2.84 -8.20
CA THR A 55 9.95 -3.47 -9.43
C THR A 55 8.46 -3.24 -9.57
N VAL A 56 8.09 -2.44 -10.55
CA VAL A 56 6.69 -2.14 -10.89
C VAL A 56 6.24 -3.06 -12.00
N GLU A 57 5.14 -3.75 -11.79
CA GLU A 57 4.46 -4.57 -12.79
C GLU A 57 3.11 -3.96 -13.12
N GLU A 58 2.96 -3.53 -14.37
CA GLU A 58 1.74 -2.92 -14.89
C GLU A 58 0.88 -4.00 -15.55
N LYS A 59 -0.35 -4.21 -15.06
CA LYS A 59 -1.30 -5.14 -15.71
C LYS A 59 -2.01 -4.53 -16.91
N ARG A 60 -2.43 -3.28 -16.76
CA ARG A 60 -3.14 -2.51 -17.78
C ARG A 60 -2.54 -1.12 -17.86
N ARG A 61 -2.41 -0.60 -19.07
CA ARG A 61 -1.91 0.75 -19.33
C ARG A 61 -2.98 1.54 -20.06
N ILE A 62 -3.69 2.36 -19.30
CA ILE A 62 -4.78 3.20 -19.79
C ILE A 62 -4.43 4.63 -19.40
N PRO A 63 -4.58 5.62 -20.31
CA PRO A 63 -4.43 7.01 -19.94
C PRO A 63 -5.56 7.43 -18.99
N LEU A 64 -5.18 8.01 -17.86
CA LEU A 64 -6.09 8.31 -16.76
C LEU A 64 -6.38 9.82 -16.75
N TYR A 65 -7.66 10.18 -16.79
CA TYR A 65 -8.11 11.57 -16.87
C TYR A 65 -9.07 11.91 -15.74
N LYS A 66 -9.28 13.22 -15.52
CA LYS A 66 -10.28 13.75 -14.58
C LYS A 66 -10.08 13.25 -13.15
N LYS A 67 -11.02 12.51 -12.55
CA LYS A 67 -10.96 12.13 -11.13
C LYS A 67 -10.56 10.66 -10.99
N ILE A 68 -9.41 10.40 -10.37
CA ILE A 68 -8.79 9.07 -10.27
C ILE A 68 -8.67 8.67 -8.81
N TYR A 69 -9.17 7.49 -8.45
CA TYR A 69 -9.06 6.94 -7.10
C TYR A 69 -7.99 5.88 -7.00
N ALA A 70 -7.20 5.94 -5.94
CA ALA A 70 -6.25 4.89 -5.62
C ALA A 70 -6.36 4.46 -4.17
N ASN A 71 -6.09 3.18 -3.91
CA ASN A 71 -5.84 2.74 -2.55
C ASN A 71 -4.48 3.24 -2.06
N SER A 72 -4.39 3.51 -0.77
CA SER A 72 -3.13 3.88 -0.12
C SER A 72 -2.53 2.65 0.58
N VAL A 73 -1.25 2.41 0.36
CA VAL A 73 -0.53 1.23 0.83
C VAL A 73 0.80 1.61 1.49
N GLY A 74 1.52 2.59 0.95
CA GLY A 74 2.87 2.91 1.37
C GLY A 74 3.37 4.30 0.98
N GLU A 75 4.62 4.59 1.31
CA GLU A 75 5.21 5.92 1.08
C GLU A 75 5.52 6.23 -0.39
N PHE A 76 5.46 5.22 -1.27
CA PHE A 76 5.83 5.33 -2.68
C PHE A 76 4.63 5.39 -3.63
N ASP A 77 3.40 5.38 -3.10
CA ASP A 77 2.17 5.17 -3.89
C ASP A 77 2.03 6.18 -5.02
N GLU A 78 2.15 7.47 -4.72
CA GLU A 78 1.96 8.53 -5.71
C GLU A 78 3.04 8.49 -6.80
N GLU A 79 4.30 8.28 -6.43
CA GLU A 79 5.40 8.22 -7.39
C GLU A 79 5.30 6.97 -8.28
N ILE A 80 4.88 5.83 -7.71
CA ILE A 80 4.61 4.61 -8.47
C ILE A 80 3.47 4.86 -9.45
N ILE A 81 2.34 5.41 -9.01
CA ILE A 81 1.18 5.64 -9.90
C ILE A 81 1.56 6.59 -11.02
N ARG A 82 2.21 7.72 -10.71
CA ARG A 82 2.64 8.71 -11.71
C ARG A 82 3.69 8.17 -12.67
N SER A 83 4.57 7.28 -12.20
CA SER A 83 5.55 6.65 -13.08
C SER A 83 4.94 5.55 -13.95
N SER A 84 3.90 4.86 -13.48
CA SER A 84 3.30 3.66 -14.12
C SER A 84 2.17 4.00 -15.08
N CYS A 85 1.35 4.99 -14.73
CA CYS A 85 0.17 5.38 -15.48
C CYS A 85 0.38 6.77 -16.10
N ASP A 86 -0.19 7.00 -17.30
CA ASP A 86 -0.26 8.35 -17.88
C ASP A 86 -1.36 9.15 -17.17
N VAL A 87 -1.02 9.69 -15.99
CA VAL A 87 -1.94 10.44 -15.13
C VAL A 87 -2.04 11.87 -15.64
N ARG A 88 -3.19 12.21 -16.22
CA ARG A 88 -3.57 13.56 -16.68
C ARG A 88 -4.76 14.14 -15.92
N GLY A 89 -5.05 13.58 -14.75
CA GLY A 89 -6.15 13.97 -13.88
C GLY A 89 -5.70 14.19 -12.43
N THR A 90 -6.68 14.43 -11.57
CA THR A 90 -6.50 14.56 -10.12
C THR A 90 -6.52 13.17 -9.49
N LEU A 91 -5.36 12.76 -8.97
CA LEU A 91 -5.21 11.53 -8.18
C LEU A 91 -5.65 11.80 -6.73
N LEU A 92 -6.58 10.99 -6.23
CA LEU A 92 -7.13 11.08 -4.89
C LEU A 92 -7.04 9.72 -4.19
N PHE A 93 -6.76 9.76 -2.90
CA PHE A 93 -6.74 8.58 -2.02
C PHE A 93 -7.96 8.66 -1.08
N PRO A 94 -9.15 8.21 -1.51
CA PRO A 94 -10.40 8.45 -0.81
C PRO A 94 -10.35 7.86 0.60
N GLU A 95 -10.68 8.67 1.61
CA GLU A 95 -10.67 8.35 3.05
C GLU A 95 -9.39 7.65 3.54
N GLY A 96 -8.26 7.78 2.83
CA GLY A 96 -7.09 6.95 3.08
C GLY A 96 -7.47 5.48 3.02
N ALA A 97 -8.03 5.02 1.89
CA ALA A 97 -8.36 3.64 1.52
C ALA A 97 -7.16 2.71 1.73
N THR A 98 -6.84 2.51 3.00
CA THR A 98 -5.60 1.97 3.49
C THR A 98 -5.74 0.47 3.36
N THR A 99 -4.84 -0.13 2.61
CA THR A 99 -4.79 -1.58 2.54
C THR A 99 -3.62 -2.13 3.32
N ASN A 100 -3.86 -3.25 3.99
CA ASN A 100 -2.83 -4.11 4.56
C ASN A 100 -2.46 -5.26 3.61
N ASN A 101 -2.72 -5.11 2.30
CA ASN A 101 -2.65 -6.16 1.28
C ASN A 101 -3.61 -7.35 1.49
N ARG A 102 -4.58 -7.26 2.41
CA ARG A 102 -5.60 -8.30 2.63
C ARG A 102 -6.99 -7.80 2.32
N CYS A 103 -7.27 -6.56 2.69
CA CYS A 103 -8.54 -5.90 2.43
C CYS A 103 -8.34 -4.41 2.15
N ILE A 104 -9.40 -3.77 1.66
CA ILE A 104 -9.51 -2.32 1.51
C ILE A 104 -10.59 -1.84 2.48
N LEU A 105 -10.38 -0.72 3.15
CA LEU A 105 -11.41 -0.10 3.99
C LEU A 105 -12.55 0.46 3.13
N SER A 106 -13.75 0.53 3.68
CA SER A 106 -14.85 1.23 3.03
C SER A 106 -14.46 2.70 2.86
N TYR A 107 -14.75 3.25 1.69
CA TYR A 107 -14.62 4.66 1.37
C TYR A 107 -15.94 5.14 0.76
N GLY A 108 -16.27 6.42 0.94
CA GLY A 108 -17.57 6.96 0.50
C GLY A 108 -17.85 6.80 -1.00
N ASP A 109 -19.13 6.81 -1.37
CA ASP A 109 -19.67 6.64 -2.74
C ASP A 109 -19.41 7.82 -3.68
N GLU A 110 -18.27 8.48 -3.55
CA GLU A 110 -17.92 9.55 -4.44
C GLU A 110 -17.64 9.02 -5.85
N LYS A 111 -18.28 9.64 -6.86
CA LYS A 111 -18.05 9.31 -8.27
C LYS A 111 -16.60 9.61 -8.65
N CYS A 112 -15.95 8.63 -9.27
CA CYS A 112 -14.65 8.77 -9.94
C CYS A 112 -14.72 8.18 -11.35
N ASP A 113 -13.84 8.65 -12.24
CA ASP A 113 -13.76 8.19 -13.62
C ASP A 113 -12.93 6.91 -13.73
N TYR A 114 -11.87 6.83 -12.90
CA TYR A 114 -10.92 5.73 -12.90
C TYR A 114 -10.53 5.31 -11.49
N VAL A 115 -10.19 4.04 -11.36
CA VAL A 115 -9.54 3.47 -10.19
C VAL A 115 -8.18 2.90 -10.54
N VAL A 116 -7.23 3.04 -9.62
CA VAL A 116 -5.88 2.47 -9.68
C VAL A 116 -5.68 1.62 -8.44
N GLY A 117 -5.45 0.34 -8.65
CA GLY A 117 -5.15 -0.62 -7.60
C GLY A 117 -3.65 -0.82 -7.47
N LEU A 118 -3.12 -0.59 -6.27
CA LEU A 118 -1.76 -0.91 -5.87
C LEU A 118 -1.76 -2.15 -4.99
N ARG A 119 -0.91 -3.13 -5.32
CA ARG A 119 -0.66 -4.31 -4.48
C ARG A 119 0.83 -4.56 -4.32
N TYR A 120 1.35 -4.27 -3.14
CA TYR A 120 2.77 -4.40 -2.84
C TYR A 120 3.13 -5.82 -2.41
N SER A 121 4.41 -6.16 -2.41
CA SER A 121 4.93 -7.22 -1.55
C SER A 121 4.81 -6.82 -0.07
N PRO A 122 4.47 -7.74 0.85
CA PRO A 122 4.32 -7.47 2.29
C PRO A 122 5.42 -6.61 2.92
N GLU A 123 6.66 -6.82 2.49
CA GLU A 123 7.86 -6.18 3.04
C GLU A 123 7.96 -4.69 2.68
N CYS A 124 7.25 -4.25 1.65
CA CYS A 124 7.19 -2.84 1.26
C CYS A 124 6.21 -2.03 2.11
N ILE A 125 5.30 -2.68 2.83
CA ILE A 125 4.27 -1.99 3.61
C ILE A 125 4.83 -1.64 4.99
N TYR A 126 4.96 -0.34 5.24
CA TYR A 126 5.25 0.13 6.59
C TYR A 126 4.00 0.03 7.46
N SER A 127 4.00 -0.93 8.37
CA SER A 127 2.87 -1.20 9.28
C SER A 127 3.14 -0.74 10.72
N GLY A 128 4.17 0.08 10.94
CA GLY A 128 4.59 0.60 12.24
C GLY A 128 5.71 -0.19 12.92
N GLY A 129 6.24 0.33 14.04
CA GLY A 129 7.42 -0.21 14.73
C GLY A 129 8.69 0.57 14.37
N SER A 130 9.85 -0.07 14.41
CA SER A 130 11.11 0.59 14.04
C SER A 130 11.20 0.81 12.53
N ARG A 131 11.36 2.08 12.12
CA ARG A 131 11.54 2.46 10.71
C ARG A 131 12.81 1.84 10.12
N LEU A 132 13.87 1.69 10.92
CA LEU A 132 15.11 1.03 10.50
C LEU A 132 14.87 -0.46 10.20
N THR A 133 14.15 -1.16 11.07
CA THR A 133 13.80 -2.58 10.86
C THR A 133 12.96 -2.76 9.60
N TRP A 134 12.01 -1.86 9.35
CA TRP A 134 11.26 -1.86 8.09
C TRP A 134 12.16 -1.60 6.89
N LEU A 135 13.03 -0.59 6.94
CA LEU A 135 13.92 -0.23 5.84
C LEU A 135 14.83 -1.40 5.45
N ILE A 136 15.41 -2.10 6.44
CA ILE A 136 16.22 -3.31 6.19
C ILE A 136 15.41 -4.38 5.46
N ARG A 137 14.16 -4.63 5.89
CA ARG A 137 13.29 -5.62 5.24
C ARG A 137 12.91 -5.19 3.83
N PHE A 138 12.54 -3.94 3.65
CA PHE A 138 12.22 -3.36 2.36
C PHE A 138 13.40 -3.55 1.40
N LEU A 139 14.59 -3.07 1.77
CA LEU A 139 15.80 -3.17 0.94
C LEU A 139 16.30 -4.61 0.75
N GLY A 140 16.02 -5.52 1.69
CA GLY A 140 16.42 -6.93 1.57
C GLY A 140 15.42 -7.83 0.84
N SER A 141 14.26 -7.30 0.44
CA SER A 141 13.17 -8.06 -0.19
C SER A 141 13.14 -7.93 -1.72
N ARG A 142 12.16 -8.60 -2.36
CA ARG A 142 11.94 -8.54 -3.82
C ARG A 142 11.30 -7.23 -4.29
N ARG A 143 10.87 -6.35 -3.36
CA ARG A 143 10.35 -4.99 -3.62
C ARG A 143 9.46 -4.90 -4.86
N ARG A 144 8.36 -5.66 -4.90
CA ARG A 144 7.45 -5.70 -6.05
C ARG A 144 6.17 -4.92 -5.75
N VAL A 145 5.68 -4.19 -6.73
CA VAL A 145 4.34 -3.60 -6.71
C VAL A 145 3.62 -3.97 -8.00
N VAL A 146 2.40 -4.46 -7.88
CA VAL A 146 1.50 -4.67 -9.00
C VAL A 146 0.58 -3.46 -9.08
N VAL A 147 0.57 -2.82 -10.24
CA VAL A 147 -0.30 -1.68 -10.55
C VAL A 147 -1.30 -2.14 -11.60
N ASP A 148 -2.58 -1.95 -11.29
CA ASP A 148 -3.67 -2.20 -12.23
C ASP A 148 -4.59 -0.99 -12.25
N CYS A 149 -5.21 -0.73 -13.41
CA CYS A 149 -6.12 0.39 -13.56
C CYS A 149 -7.36 0.00 -14.35
N GLU A 150 -8.48 0.63 -14.01
CA GLU A 150 -9.76 0.38 -14.66
C GLU A 150 -10.64 1.63 -14.63
N ARG A 151 -11.55 1.74 -15.61
CA ARG A 151 -12.58 2.77 -15.63
C ARG A 151 -13.71 2.40 -14.65
N GLY A 152 -14.18 3.37 -13.88
CA GLY A 152 -15.21 3.19 -12.85
C GLY A 152 -14.68 3.37 -11.44
N SER A 153 -15.44 2.91 -10.45
CA SER A 153 -15.21 3.18 -9.02
C SER A 153 -14.87 1.97 -8.16
N ASN A 154 -14.71 0.79 -8.77
CA ASN A 154 -14.54 -0.47 -8.04
C ASN A 154 -13.04 -0.80 -7.79
N LEU A 155 -12.51 -0.40 -6.63
CA LEU A 155 -11.14 -0.72 -6.21
C LEU A 155 -10.92 -2.21 -5.94
N GLU A 156 -11.96 -2.98 -5.56
CA GLU A 156 -11.82 -4.42 -5.31
C GLU A 156 -11.40 -5.16 -6.58
N ARG A 157 -11.95 -4.76 -7.74
CA ARG A 157 -11.66 -5.43 -9.02
C ARG A 157 -10.21 -5.25 -9.46
N VAL A 158 -9.65 -4.04 -9.32
CA VAL A 158 -8.26 -3.75 -9.70
C VAL A 158 -7.24 -4.29 -8.71
N THR A 159 -7.55 -4.29 -7.41
CA THR A 159 -6.62 -4.79 -6.38
C THR A 159 -6.74 -6.30 -6.15
N GLY A 160 -7.90 -6.88 -6.43
CA GLY A 160 -8.29 -8.24 -6.03
C GLY A 160 -8.46 -8.40 -4.52
N LEU A 161 -8.67 -7.30 -3.78
CA LEU A 161 -8.84 -7.30 -2.33
C LEU A 161 -10.30 -7.04 -1.98
N LYS A 162 -10.81 -7.75 -0.96
CA LYS A 162 -12.18 -7.53 -0.46
C LYS A 162 -12.25 -6.20 0.28
N GLN A 163 -13.32 -5.46 0.08
CA GLN A 163 -13.67 -4.28 0.83
C GLN A 163 -14.39 -4.69 2.11
N VAL A 164 -13.98 -4.10 3.24
CA VAL A 164 -14.64 -4.31 4.54
C VAL A 164 -15.54 -3.13 4.86
N LYS A 165 -16.64 -3.35 5.60
CA LYS A 165 -17.56 -2.29 6.05
C LYS A 165 -17.00 -1.45 7.21
N LEU A 166 -15.69 -1.23 7.22
CA LEU A 166 -15.02 -0.40 8.22
C LEU A 166 -14.40 0.79 7.51
N THR A 167 -14.71 1.98 7.99
CA THR A 167 -14.13 3.23 7.48
C THR A 167 -12.81 3.54 8.18
N GLN A 168 -12.06 4.48 7.62
CA GLN A 168 -10.86 5.00 8.28
C GLN A 168 -11.17 5.66 9.63
N LYS A 169 -12.34 6.30 9.77
CA LYS A 169 -12.78 6.88 11.05
C LYS A 169 -13.00 5.81 12.11
N ASP A 170 -13.54 4.65 11.72
CA ASP A 170 -13.73 3.53 12.63
C ASP A 170 -12.39 2.97 13.10
N LYS A 171 -11.41 2.86 12.19
CA LYS A 171 -10.03 2.50 12.51
C LYS A 171 -9.37 3.47 13.49
N GLU A 172 -9.51 4.77 13.28
CA GLU A 172 -8.96 5.80 14.17
C GLU A 172 -9.62 5.78 15.56
N LYS A 173 -10.95 5.67 15.62
CA LYS A 173 -11.69 5.52 16.88
C LYS A 173 -11.23 4.28 17.64
N PHE A 174 -11.03 3.17 16.93
CA PHE A 174 -10.55 1.92 17.51
C PHE A 174 -9.16 2.08 18.12
N ILE A 175 -8.20 2.64 17.37
CA ILE A 175 -6.82 2.88 17.85
C ILE A 175 -6.82 3.81 19.07
N LYS A 176 -7.60 4.90 19.05
CA LYS A 176 -7.69 5.85 20.16
C LYS A 176 -8.24 5.22 21.43
N LYS A 177 -9.28 4.39 21.31
CA LYS A 177 -9.86 3.67 22.46
C LYS A 177 -8.83 2.75 23.10
N THR A 178 -8.09 2.01 22.28
CA THR A 178 -7.13 1.02 22.77
C THR A 178 -5.83 1.63 23.31
N LEU A 179 -5.45 2.85 22.93
CA LEU A 179 -4.28 3.54 23.50
C LEU A 179 -4.55 4.18 24.87
N ARG A 180 -5.83 4.30 25.27
CA ARG A 180 -6.25 4.86 26.57
C ARG A 180 -6.46 3.80 27.65
N GLU A 181 -6.51 2.52 27.26
CA GLU A 181 -6.61 1.35 28.15
C GLU A 181 -5.25 0.67 28.32
#